data_AF-A0A1D7YJ25-F1
#
_entry.id   AF-A0A1D7YJ25-F1
#
_cell.length_a   1.000
_cell.length_b   1.000
_cell.length_c   1.000
_cell.angle_alpha   90.00
_cell.angle_beta   90.00
_cell.angle_gamma   90.00
#
_symmetry.space_group_name_H-M   'P 1'
#
loop_
_entity.id
_entity.type
_entity.pdbx_description
1 polymer ?
#
loop_
_entity_poly.entity_id
_entity_poly.type
_entity_poly.pdbx_seq_one_letter_code
_entity_poly.pdbx_strand_id
1 'polypeptide(L)'
;MVGINNQIFSTPTEPVSVIVFALDGATDGTGGADHLGCTFQSGGAIEVCASFGNPARVSGLFEAELSECSMNGSLCGFSTGEALSRWCAAVVSNNALSDFATAPDWAEAGMPDFVNKTEKSDTVPVSTGCGMAFISWLISSGYKLPKIAQEMVALGDAGTLADLYGQLTGNAADQAWPEFKKAIEALPGGVTSDDPFGGFPPM
;
A
#
# COMPACT_ATOMS: atom_id res chain seq x y z
N MET A 1 3.27 -12.16 8.98
CA MET A 1 4.19 -11.60 7.98
C MET A 1 4.29 -12.56 6.81
N VAL A 2 5.41 -13.25 6.58
CA VAL A 2 5.67 -14.09 5.39
C VAL A 2 4.49 -14.99 4.93
N GLY A 3 3.89 -15.77 5.83
CA GLY A 3 2.78 -16.66 5.44
C GLY A 3 1.52 -15.93 4.96
N ILE A 4 1.24 -14.73 5.48
CA ILE A 4 0.11 -13.90 5.03
C ILE A 4 0.49 -13.21 3.72
N ASN A 5 1.72 -12.71 3.58
CA ASN A 5 2.23 -12.12 2.34
C ASN A 5 2.09 -13.10 1.16
N ASN A 6 2.50 -14.37 1.36
CA ASN A 6 2.34 -15.44 0.37
C ASN A 6 0.87 -15.65 -0.04
N GLN A 7 -0.08 -15.50 0.90
CA GLN A 7 -1.50 -15.62 0.61
C GLN A 7 -2.04 -14.42 -0.16
N ILE A 8 -1.55 -13.21 0.14
CA ILE A 8 -1.94 -11.99 -0.57
C ILE A 8 -1.51 -12.09 -2.04
N PHE A 9 -0.24 -12.40 -2.29
CA PHE A 9 0.32 -12.39 -3.65
C PHE A 9 0.23 -13.74 -4.38
N SER A 10 -0.27 -14.80 -3.73
CA SER A 10 -0.31 -16.17 -4.26
C SER A 10 1.05 -16.66 -4.80
N THR A 11 2.14 -16.13 -4.25
CA THR A 11 3.52 -16.42 -4.67
C THR A 11 4.33 -16.72 -3.43
N PRO A 12 5.12 -17.81 -3.39
CA PRO A 12 6.05 -18.05 -2.31
C PRO A 12 7.12 -16.94 -2.27
N THR A 13 7.29 -16.30 -1.12
CA THR A 13 8.46 -15.45 -0.86
C THR A 13 9.75 -16.27 -0.93
N GLU A 14 10.78 -15.69 -1.53
CA GLU A 14 12.14 -16.23 -1.48
C GLU A 14 12.92 -15.62 -0.29
N PRO A 15 14.06 -16.22 0.12
CA PRO A 15 14.85 -15.67 1.22
C PRO A 15 15.32 -14.23 0.96
N VAL A 16 15.11 -13.34 1.93
CA VAL A 16 15.60 -11.96 1.94
C VAL A 16 16.57 -11.75 3.09
N SER A 17 17.55 -10.87 2.89
CA SER A 17 18.36 -10.34 4.00
C SER A 17 17.64 -9.13 4.60
N VAL A 18 17.65 -9.01 5.92
CA VAL A 18 17.02 -7.88 6.64
C VAL A 18 18.06 -7.25 7.56
N ILE A 19 18.22 -5.93 7.46
CA ILE A 19 19.07 -5.14 8.36
C ILE A 19 18.17 -4.23 9.17
N VAL A 20 18.18 -4.41 10.49
CA VAL A 20 17.46 -3.53 11.42
C VAL A 20 18.47 -2.65 12.12
N PHE A 21 18.38 -1.33 11.94
CA PHE A 21 19.36 -0.39 12.48
C PHE A 21 18.75 1.00 12.73
N ALA A 22 19.55 1.88 13.31
CA ALA A 22 19.14 3.25 13.58
C ALA A 22 19.18 4.09 12.30
N LEU A 23 18.17 3.93 11.44
CA LEU A 23 18.04 4.69 10.20
C LEU A 23 17.87 6.18 10.56
N ASP A 24 18.61 7.05 9.88
CA ASP A 24 18.80 8.48 10.21
C ASP A 24 19.24 8.77 11.66
N GLY A 25 19.84 7.79 12.34
CA GLY A 25 20.29 7.92 13.73
C GLY A 25 19.17 7.81 14.77
N ALA A 26 17.95 7.49 14.37
CA ALA A 26 16.80 7.30 15.25
C ALA A 26 16.49 5.81 15.50
N THR A 27 15.84 5.50 16.61
CA THR A 27 15.41 4.11 16.97
C THR A 27 13.93 4.06 17.37
N ASP A 28 13.12 4.97 16.84
CA ASP A 28 11.67 5.05 17.03
C ASP A 28 10.90 4.56 15.80
N GLY A 29 11.59 4.20 14.72
CA GLY A 29 11.03 3.69 13.47
C GLY A 29 10.55 4.79 12.52
N THR A 30 10.75 6.08 12.81
CA THR A 30 10.26 7.16 11.92
C THR A 30 11.06 7.28 10.62
N GLY A 31 12.24 6.66 10.54
CA GLY A 31 13.02 6.58 9.31
C GLY A 31 12.39 5.69 8.24
N GLY A 32 11.37 4.89 8.59
CA GLY A 32 10.70 4.01 7.63
C GLY A 32 11.52 2.76 7.31
N ALA A 33 11.34 2.24 6.11
CA ALA A 33 12.14 1.17 5.55
C ALA A 33 12.44 1.45 4.08
N ASP A 34 13.40 0.72 3.53
CA ASP A 34 13.80 0.78 2.14
C ASP A 34 14.26 -0.60 1.68
N HIS A 35 14.11 -0.86 0.39
CA HIS A 35 14.67 -2.01 -0.29
C HIS A 35 15.32 -1.53 -1.59
N LEU A 36 16.64 -1.67 -1.68
CA LEU A 36 17.44 -1.20 -2.83
C LEU A 36 17.18 -1.97 -4.14
N GLY A 37 16.08 -2.72 -4.24
CA GLY A 37 15.63 -3.27 -5.50
C GLY A 37 14.33 -4.07 -5.39
N CYS A 38 13.65 -4.20 -6.51
CA CYS A 38 12.22 -4.52 -6.59
C CYS A 38 11.87 -6.01 -6.61
N THR A 39 12.81 -6.92 -6.33
CA THR A 39 12.55 -8.37 -6.24
C THR A 39 13.32 -8.97 -5.08
N PHE A 40 13.02 -10.20 -4.70
CA PHE A 40 13.78 -10.91 -3.67
C PHE A 40 15.27 -11.07 -3.98
N GLN A 41 15.66 -11.08 -5.27
CA GLN A 41 17.05 -11.32 -5.70
C GLN A 41 17.74 -10.08 -6.26
N SER A 42 16.97 -9.18 -6.88
CA SER A 42 17.46 -7.91 -7.41
C SER A 42 17.22 -6.84 -6.37
N GLY A 43 18.15 -6.70 -5.43
CA GLY A 43 18.06 -5.74 -4.33
C GLY A 43 19.13 -6.02 -3.28
N GLY A 44 19.39 -5.02 -2.44
CA GLY A 44 20.19 -5.19 -1.23
C GLY A 44 19.43 -5.95 -0.16
N ALA A 45 19.82 -5.77 1.10
CA ALA A 45 18.95 -6.17 2.20
C ALA A 45 17.73 -5.23 2.27
N ILE A 46 16.62 -5.72 2.83
CA ILE A 46 15.55 -4.85 3.31
C ILE A 46 16.09 -4.14 4.55
N GLU A 47 16.15 -2.82 4.48
CA GLU A 47 16.63 -1.93 5.52
C GLU A 47 15.45 -1.40 6.32
N VAL A 48 15.41 -1.66 7.62
CA VAL A 48 14.27 -1.32 8.47
C VAL A 48 14.74 -0.46 9.64
N CYS A 49 14.12 0.70 9.81
CA CYS A 49 14.38 1.54 10.98
C CYS A 49 13.97 0.79 12.26
N ALA A 50 14.90 0.67 13.19
CA ALA A 50 14.64 0.09 14.50
C ALA A 50 13.57 0.92 15.24
N SER A 51 12.66 0.26 15.95
CA SER A 51 11.67 0.90 16.81
C SER A 51 11.65 0.26 18.19
N PHE A 52 12.39 0.87 19.13
CA PHE A 52 12.50 0.38 20.50
C PHE A 52 11.18 0.58 21.25
N GLY A 53 10.72 -0.48 21.90
CA GLY A 53 9.42 -0.50 22.58
C GLY A 53 8.21 -0.68 21.65
N ASN A 54 8.41 -0.70 20.33
CA ASN A 54 7.34 -0.96 19.35
C ASN A 54 7.78 -1.96 18.25
N PRO A 55 7.92 -3.26 18.58
CA PRO A 55 8.31 -4.28 17.60
C PRO A 55 7.26 -4.50 16.48
N ALA A 56 6.00 -4.12 16.73
CA ALA A 56 4.95 -4.18 15.72
C ALA A 56 5.22 -3.18 14.59
N ARG A 57 5.75 -1.98 14.89
CA ARG A 57 6.21 -1.03 13.87
C ARG A 57 7.32 -1.62 13.00
N VAL A 58 8.35 -2.22 13.60
CA VAL A 58 9.43 -2.87 12.83
C VAL A 58 8.87 -3.94 11.89
N SER A 59 7.90 -4.72 12.38
CA SER A 59 7.20 -5.74 11.59
C SER A 59 6.39 -5.15 10.44
N GLY A 60 5.69 -4.03 10.66
CA GLY A 60 4.94 -3.32 9.63
C GLY A 60 5.85 -2.73 8.56
N LEU A 61 6.93 -2.07 8.96
CA LEU A 61 7.92 -1.50 8.05
C LEU A 61 8.54 -2.59 7.16
N PHE A 62 8.99 -3.69 7.77
CA PHE A 62 9.49 -4.85 7.03
C PHE A 62 8.45 -5.40 6.04
N GLU A 63 7.18 -5.50 6.44
CA GLU A 63 6.14 -6.07 5.60
C GLU A 63 5.79 -5.18 4.39
N ALA A 64 5.91 -3.85 4.51
CA ALA A 64 5.75 -2.95 3.38
C ALA A 64 6.77 -3.30 2.28
N GLU A 65 8.05 -3.34 2.63
CA GLU A 65 9.13 -3.66 1.67
C GLU A 65 9.06 -5.11 1.16
N LEU A 66 8.72 -6.06 2.03
CA LEU A 66 8.54 -7.46 1.62
C LEU A 66 7.42 -7.60 0.59
N SER A 67 6.35 -6.83 0.74
CA SER A 67 5.22 -6.86 -0.19
C SER A 67 5.64 -6.38 -1.58
N GLU A 68 6.49 -5.36 -1.68
CA GLU A 68 7.02 -4.91 -2.97
C GLU A 68 7.95 -5.94 -3.61
N CYS A 69 8.78 -6.62 -2.82
CA CYS A 69 9.56 -7.76 -3.33
C CYS A 69 8.64 -8.85 -3.93
N SER A 70 7.48 -9.10 -3.31
CA SER A 70 6.47 -10.05 -3.79
C SER A 70 5.70 -9.59 -5.03
N MET A 71 5.75 -8.29 -5.36
CA MET A 71 5.27 -7.77 -6.66
C MET A 71 6.25 -8.08 -7.80
N ASN A 72 7.40 -8.70 -7.48
CA ASN A 72 8.36 -9.30 -8.41
C ASN A 72 8.78 -8.35 -9.54
N GLY A 73 9.19 -7.13 -9.16
CA GLY A 73 9.73 -6.13 -10.06
C GLY A 73 8.67 -5.24 -10.68
N SER A 74 7.40 -5.52 -10.46
CA SER A 74 6.32 -4.65 -10.88
C SER A 74 5.87 -3.70 -9.77
N LEU A 75 5.31 -2.55 -10.13
CA LEU A 75 4.72 -1.53 -9.26
C LEU A 75 5.71 -0.82 -8.32
N CYS A 76 6.92 -1.35 -8.15
CA CYS A 76 8.02 -0.74 -7.39
C CYS A 76 8.41 0.62 -7.97
N GLY A 77 8.53 1.64 -7.12
CA GLY A 77 8.76 3.02 -7.56
C GLY A 77 7.52 3.72 -8.14
N PHE A 78 6.33 3.15 -7.97
CA PHE A 78 5.06 3.73 -8.41
C PHE A 78 4.07 3.86 -7.26
N SER A 79 3.18 4.86 -7.36
CA SER A 79 2.20 5.15 -6.31
C SER A 79 1.21 4.00 -6.05
N THR A 80 0.95 3.17 -7.06
CA THR A 80 0.10 1.97 -6.93
C THR A 80 0.79 0.85 -6.14
N GLY A 81 2.11 0.71 -6.29
CA GLY A 81 2.92 -0.24 -5.52
C GLY A 81 3.00 0.16 -4.06
N GLU A 82 3.39 1.41 -3.79
CA GLU A 82 3.47 1.98 -2.44
C GLU A 82 2.13 1.89 -1.70
N ALA A 83 1.02 2.23 -2.34
CA ALA A 83 -0.29 2.11 -1.71
C ALA A 83 -0.64 0.64 -1.40
N LEU A 84 -0.34 -0.29 -2.31
CA LEU A 84 -0.62 -1.71 -2.11
C LEU A 84 0.26 -2.31 -1.01
N SER A 85 1.56 -2.00 -1.00
CA SER A 85 2.52 -2.49 -0.01
C SER A 85 2.15 -2.02 1.40
N ARG A 86 1.76 -0.76 1.52
CA ARG A 86 1.24 -0.19 2.77
C ARG A 86 -0.04 -0.86 3.24
N TRP A 87 -0.98 -1.17 2.35
CA TRP A 87 -2.18 -1.96 2.71
C TRP A 87 -1.85 -3.37 3.21
N CYS A 88 -0.86 -4.02 2.61
CA CYS A 88 -0.36 -5.32 3.07
C CYS A 88 0.25 -5.20 4.47
N ALA A 89 1.13 -4.22 4.69
CA ALA A 89 1.70 -3.91 5.99
C ALA A 89 0.63 -3.63 7.04
N ALA A 90 -0.37 -2.84 6.68
CA ALA A 90 -1.50 -2.50 7.54
C ALA A 90 -2.27 -3.76 8.00
N VAL A 91 -2.61 -4.67 7.08
CA VAL A 91 -3.33 -5.91 7.42
C VAL A 91 -2.49 -6.84 8.27
N VAL A 92 -1.22 -7.03 7.91
CA VAL A 92 -0.35 -8.01 8.56
C VAL A 92 0.13 -7.57 9.94
N SER A 93 0.36 -6.28 10.13
CA SER A 93 0.87 -5.70 11.38
C SER A 93 -0.22 -5.19 12.32
N ASN A 94 -1.50 -5.41 11.98
CA ASN A 94 -2.64 -4.82 12.70
C ASN A 94 -2.54 -3.29 12.79
N ASN A 95 -2.28 -2.66 11.64
CA ASN A 95 -2.16 -1.23 11.43
C ASN A 95 -1.12 -0.54 12.33
N ALA A 96 0.03 -1.20 12.57
CA ALA A 96 1.11 -0.67 13.41
C ALA A 96 1.79 0.61 12.86
N LEU A 97 1.47 0.98 11.62
CA LEU A 97 1.98 2.16 10.91
C LEU A 97 0.91 3.24 10.72
N SER A 98 -0.13 3.27 11.56
CA SER A 98 -1.26 4.20 11.40
C SER A 98 -0.86 5.69 11.34
N ASP A 99 0.26 6.06 11.94
CA ASP A 99 0.80 7.42 11.93
C ASP A 99 1.60 7.77 10.68
N PHE A 100 1.85 6.81 9.77
CA PHE A 100 2.40 7.07 8.44
C PHE A 100 1.31 7.51 7.44
N ALA A 101 0.05 7.62 7.85
CA ALA A 101 -1.10 7.83 6.97
C ALA A 101 -0.93 8.99 5.98
N THR A 102 -1.33 8.76 4.72
CA THR A 102 -1.17 9.71 3.60
C THR A 102 -2.49 10.08 2.92
N ALA A 103 -3.55 9.28 3.09
CA ALA A 103 -4.88 9.64 2.59
C ALA A 103 -5.41 11.00 3.11
N PRO A 104 -5.16 11.40 4.37
CA PRO A 104 -5.50 12.76 4.83
C PRO A 104 -4.79 13.86 4.02
N ASP A 105 -3.51 13.70 3.70
CA ASP A 105 -2.73 14.66 2.90
C ASP A 105 -3.30 14.79 1.48
N TRP A 106 -3.69 13.67 0.87
CA TRP A 106 -4.36 13.66 -0.43
C TRP A 106 -5.70 14.42 -0.39
N ALA A 107 -6.48 14.23 0.67
CA ALA A 107 -7.74 14.93 0.85
C ALA A 107 -7.53 16.44 1.05
N GLU A 108 -6.55 16.85 1.86
CA GLU A 108 -6.18 18.25 2.07
C GLU A 108 -5.69 18.92 0.78
N ALA A 109 -4.99 18.17 -0.09
CA ALA A 109 -4.55 18.62 -1.41
C ALA A 109 -5.70 18.80 -2.43
N GLY A 110 -6.96 18.63 -2.01
CA GLY A 110 -8.14 18.77 -2.86
C GLY A 110 -8.53 17.51 -3.61
N MET A 111 -8.05 16.34 -3.18
CA MET A 111 -8.30 15.03 -3.79
C MET A 111 -7.98 14.99 -5.29
N PRO A 112 -6.74 15.30 -5.72
CA PRO A 112 -6.35 15.16 -7.12
C PRO A 112 -6.52 13.72 -7.61
N ASP A 113 -6.93 13.56 -8.87
CA ASP A 113 -7.18 12.25 -9.49
C ASP A 113 -5.85 11.53 -9.80
N PHE A 114 -5.50 10.58 -8.94
CA PHE A 114 -4.49 9.53 -9.16
C PHE A 114 -5.14 8.15 -9.32
N VAL A 115 -6.46 8.09 -9.56
CA VAL A 115 -7.16 6.84 -9.90
C VAL A 115 -6.99 6.53 -11.38
N ASN A 116 -7.11 7.54 -12.23
CA ASN A 116 -6.95 7.42 -13.69
C ASN A 116 -5.50 7.56 -14.19
N LYS A 117 -4.53 7.68 -13.28
CA LYS A 117 -3.11 7.80 -13.64
C LYS A 117 -2.23 7.23 -12.54
N THR A 118 -1.15 6.59 -12.94
CA THR A 118 -0.13 6.08 -12.01
C THR A 118 1.03 7.06 -11.99
N GLU A 119 1.40 7.51 -10.80
CA GLU A 119 2.59 8.34 -10.64
C GLU A 119 3.83 7.45 -10.57
N LYS A 120 4.87 7.80 -11.33
CA LYS A 120 6.18 7.13 -11.29
C LYS A 120 7.02 7.63 -10.11
N SER A 121 6.42 7.55 -8.93
CA SER A 121 7.05 7.79 -7.64
C SER A 121 6.22 7.10 -6.56
N ASP A 122 6.89 6.52 -5.59
CA ASP A 122 6.35 5.98 -4.32
C ASP A 122 6.51 7.00 -3.17
N THR A 123 7.49 7.91 -3.26
CA THR A 123 7.76 8.91 -2.21
C THR A 123 6.80 10.11 -2.14
N VAL A 124 5.71 10.13 -2.91
CA VAL A 124 4.78 11.29 -2.96
C VAL A 124 3.51 10.98 -2.14
N PRO A 125 3.33 11.60 -0.96
CA PRO A 125 2.19 11.29 -0.08
C PRO A 125 0.83 11.46 -0.74
N VAL A 126 0.67 12.45 -1.62
CA VAL A 126 -0.62 12.76 -2.24
C VAL A 126 -1.08 11.66 -3.21
N SER A 127 -0.19 11.09 -4.03
CA SER A 127 -0.57 10.01 -4.96
C SER A 127 -0.74 8.68 -4.24
N THR A 128 0.16 8.38 -3.29
CA THR A 128 0.03 7.23 -2.38
C THR A 128 -1.27 7.28 -1.58
N GLY A 129 -1.61 8.44 -1.00
CA GLY A 129 -2.81 8.64 -0.22
C GLY A 129 -4.10 8.43 -1.01
N CYS A 130 -4.11 8.84 -2.29
CA CYS A 130 -5.20 8.51 -3.21
C CYS A 130 -5.37 7.00 -3.36
N GLY A 131 -4.26 6.27 -3.55
CA GLY A 131 -4.26 4.82 -3.63
C GLY A 131 -4.72 4.14 -2.35
N MET A 132 -4.26 4.60 -1.18
CA MET A 132 -4.68 4.09 0.12
C MET A 132 -6.20 4.20 0.30
N ALA A 133 -6.76 5.39 0.06
CA ALA A 133 -8.20 5.63 0.16
C ALA A 133 -9.01 4.83 -0.89
N PHE A 134 -8.49 4.67 -2.10
CA PHE A 134 -9.16 3.89 -3.15
C PHE A 134 -9.22 2.40 -2.81
N ILE A 135 -8.13 1.82 -2.30
CA ILE A 135 -8.11 0.41 -1.87
C ILE A 135 -9.02 0.22 -0.66
N SER A 136 -9.07 1.16 0.30
CA SER A 136 -10.06 1.16 1.40
C SER A 136 -11.49 1.02 0.85
N TRP A 137 -11.83 1.82 -0.17
CA TRP A 137 -13.15 1.81 -0.79
C TRP A 137 -13.47 0.46 -1.46
N LEU A 138 -12.53 -0.10 -2.24
CA LEU A 138 -12.70 -1.42 -2.84
C LEU A 138 -12.92 -2.50 -1.78
N ILE A 139 -12.16 -2.46 -0.68
CA ILE A 139 -12.31 -3.44 0.40
C ILE A 139 -13.67 -3.28 1.09
N SER A 140 -14.10 -2.06 1.37
CA SER A 140 -15.43 -1.78 1.93
C SER A 140 -16.57 -2.26 1.02
N SER A 141 -16.32 -2.31 -0.30
CA SER A 141 -17.24 -2.82 -1.31
C SER A 141 -17.23 -4.36 -1.44
N GLY A 142 -16.40 -5.05 -0.64
CA GLY A 142 -16.37 -6.51 -0.54
C GLY A 142 -15.17 -7.18 -1.22
N TYR A 143 -14.32 -6.44 -1.93
CA TYR A 143 -13.13 -6.99 -2.57
C TYR A 143 -12.06 -7.33 -1.55
N LYS A 144 -11.49 -8.54 -1.63
CA LYS A 144 -10.47 -8.98 -0.67
C LYS A 144 -9.08 -8.54 -1.12
N LEU A 145 -8.24 -8.12 -0.17
CA LEU A 145 -6.88 -7.67 -0.44
C LEU A 145 -6.07 -8.64 -1.33
N PRO A 146 -6.12 -9.99 -1.15
CA PRO A 146 -5.41 -10.89 -2.07
C PRO A 146 -5.84 -10.73 -3.54
N LYS A 147 -7.14 -10.55 -3.79
CA LYS A 147 -7.64 -10.36 -5.16
C LYS A 147 -7.22 -9.00 -5.71
N ILE A 148 -7.29 -7.94 -4.89
CA ILE A 148 -6.82 -6.60 -5.26
C ILE A 148 -5.33 -6.64 -5.62
N ALA A 149 -4.51 -7.25 -4.78
CA ALA A 149 -3.07 -7.33 -4.96
C ALA A 149 -2.70 -8.07 -6.25
N GLN A 150 -3.29 -9.24 -6.48
CA GLN A 150 -3.00 -10.07 -7.66
C GLN A 150 -3.41 -9.38 -8.96
N GLU A 151 -4.58 -8.74 -9.01
CA GLU A 151 -5.01 -8.00 -10.20
C GLU A 151 -4.16 -6.74 -10.44
N MET A 152 -3.81 -6.00 -9.38
CA MET A 152 -2.95 -4.81 -9.50
C MET A 152 -1.56 -5.19 -10.02
N VAL A 153 -0.96 -6.27 -9.51
CA VAL A 153 0.33 -6.79 -10.01
C VAL A 153 0.20 -7.25 -11.45
N ALA A 154 -0.90 -7.90 -11.84
CA ALA A 154 -1.13 -8.34 -13.21
C ALA A 154 -1.26 -7.20 -14.22
N LEU A 155 -1.74 -6.03 -13.79
CA LEU A 155 -1.81 -4.81 -14.61
C LEU A 155 -0.44 -4.19 -14.89
N GLY A 156 0.52 -4.42 -14.00
CA GLY A 156 1.88 -3.93 -14.14
C GLY A 156 2.06 -2.43 -13.92
N ASP A 157 3.27 -1.93 -14.19
CA ASP A 157 3.71 -0.55 -13.91
C ASP A 157 2.88 0.54 -14.59
N ALA A 158 2.28 0.23 -15.74
CA ALA A 158 1.42 1.14 -16.48
C ALA A 158 -0.05 1.08 -16.05
N GLY A 159 -0.41 0.08 -15.25
CA GLY A 159 -1.76 -0.14 -14.75
C GLY A 159 -2.22 0.96 -13.80
N THR A 160 -3.46 1.41 -13.97
CA THR A 160 -4.08 2.40 -13.10
C THR A 160 -5.04 1.74 -12.09
N LEU A 161 -5.40 2.48 -11.04
CA LEU A 161 -6.46 2.03 -10.11
C LEU A 161 -7.83 1.96 -10.80
N ALA A 162 -8.04 2.76 -11.86
CA ALA A 162 -9.21 2.66 -12.73
C ALA A 162 -9.24 1.33 -13.50
N ASP A 163 -8.10 0.87 -14.03
CA ASP A 163 -8.01 -0.45 -14.68
C ASP A 163 -8.29 -1.57 -13.69
N LEU A 164 -7.75 -1.46 -12.47
CA LEU A 164 -8.01 -2.40 -11.36
C LEU A 164 -9.50 -2.48 -11.04
N TYR A 165 -10.16 -1.32 -10.90
CA TYR A 165 -11.60 -1.25 -10.71
C TYR A 165 -12.36 -1.95 -11.84
N GLY A 166 -11.99 -1.70 -13.09
CA GLY A 166 -12.60 -2.36 -14.25
C GLY A 166 -12.45 -3.88 -14.20
N GLN A 167 -11.26 -4.39 -13.85
CA GLN A 167 -11.01 -5.84 -13.70
C GLN A 167 -11.82 -6.47 -12.56
N LEU A 168 -11.93 -5.79 -11.42
CA LEU A 168 -12.61 -6.31 -10.23
C LEU A 168 -14.14 -6.27 -10.33
N THR A 169 -14.68 -5.20 -10.92
CA THR A 169 -16.12 -4.94 -10.96
C THR A 169 -16.79 -5.41 -12.24
N GLY A 170 -16.04 -5.49 -13.35
CA GLY A 170 -16.60 -5.64 -14.69
C GLY A 170 -17.23 -4.35 -15.25
N ASN A 171 -17.17 -3.24 -14.51
CA ASN A 171 -17.60 -1.92 -14.99
C ASN A 171 -16.52 -1.27 -15.87
N ALA A 172 -16.88 -0.19 -16.57
CA ALA A 172 -15.90 0.57 -17.33
C ALA A 172 -14.91 1.29 -16.40
N ALA A 173 -13.61 1.26 -16.73
CA ALA A 173 -12.56 1.87 -15.93
C ALA A 173 -12.79 3.38 -15.71
N ASP A 174 -13.36 4.08 -16.70
CA ASP A 174 -13.67 5.52 -16.60
C ASP A 174 -14.75 5.87 -15.55
N GLN A 175 -15.47 4.86 -15.02
CA GLN A 175 -16.41 5.04 -13.91
C GLN A 175 -15.73 4.99 -12.54
N ALA A 176 -14.49 4.49 -12.45
CA ALA A 176 -13.79 4.32 -11.17
C ALA A 176 -13.67 5.63 -10.38
N TRP A 177 -13.15 6.67 -11.01
CA TRP A 177 -12.97 7.97 -10.38
C TRP A 177 -14.29 8.64 -9.97
N PRO A 178 -15.29 8.84 -10.84
CA PRO A 178 -16.53 9.50 -10.43
C PRO A 178 -17.29 8.74 -9.34
N GLU A 179 -17.27 7.40 -9.35
CA GLU A 179 -17.90 6.60 -8.29
C GLU A 179 -17.15 6.71 -6.96
N PHE A 180 -15.83 6.53 -6.98
CA PHE A 180 -14.99 6.69 -5.78
C PHE A 180 -15.09 8.11 -5.21
N LYS A 181 -14.99 9.12 -6.07
CA LYS A 181 -15.07 10.53 -5.68
C LYS A 181 -16.40 10.86 -5.00
N LYS A 182 -17.51 10.34 -5.53
CA LYS A 182 -18.82 10.46 -4.89
C LYS A 182 -18.86 9.75 -3.54
N ALA A 183 -18.26 8.56 -3.42
CA ALA A 183 -18.26 7.78 -2.18
C ALA A 183 -17.43 8.46 -1.08
N ILE A 184 -16.23 8.95 -1.40
CA ILE A 184 -15.32 9.58 -0.43
C ILE A 184 -15.87 10.92 0.07
N GLU A 185 -16.51 11.72 -0.80
CA GLU A 185 -17.15 12.99 -0.41
C GLU A 185 -18.39 12.81 0.46
N ALA A 186 -19.02 11.63 0.41
CA ALA A 186 -20.19 11.30 1.24
C ALA A 186 -19.81 10.85 2.66
N LEU A 187 -18.52 10.67 2.98
CA LEU A 187 -18.09 10.23 4.30
C LEU A 187 -18.38 11.29 5.37
N PRO A 188 -19.18 10.98 6.40
CA PRO A 188 -19.56 11.96 7.42
C PRO A 188 -18.38 12.44 8.28
N GLY A 189 -17.30 11.65 8.37
CA GLY A 189 -16.08 11.98 9.10
C GLY A 189 -14.94 12.52 8.22
N GLY A 190 -15.16 12.63 6.90
CA GLY A 190 -14.09 12.94 5.94
C GLY A 190 -12.98 11.87 5.92
N VAL A 191 -11.81 12.26 5.42
CA VAL A 191 -10.63 11.38 5.29
C VAL A 191 -9.66 11.69 6.42
N THR A 192 -9.67 10.86 7.46
CA THR A 192 -8.87 11.06 8.70
C THR A 192 -7.83 9.97 8.94
N SER A 193 -7.79 8.95 8.09
CA SER A 193 -6.79 7.88 8.10
C SER A 193 -6.67 7.27 6.70
N ASP A 194 -5.73 6.35 6.52
CA ASP A 194 -5.59 5.54 5.29
C ASP A 194 -6.74 4.56 5.05
N ASP A 195 -7.61 4.34 6.03
CA ASP A 195 -8.81 3.53 5.90
C ASP A 195 -10.10 4.33 6.15
N PRO A 196 -10.40 5.32 5.28
CA PRO A 196 -11.55 6.20 5.48
C PRO A 196 -12.91 5.47 5.38
N PHE A 197 -12.97 4.29 4.75
CA PHE A 197 -14.20 3.49 4.65
C PHE A 197 -14.32 2.38 5.70
N GLY A 198 -13.36 2.22 6.61
CA GLY A 198 -13.38 1.13 7.59
C GLY A 198 -13.28 -0.26 6.96
N GLY A 199 -12.54 -0.36 5.84
CA GLY A 199 -12.27 -1.60 5.11
C GLY A 199 -11.29 -2.53 5.80
N PHE A 200 -10.59 -2.11 6.86
CA PHE A 200 -9.74 -2.99 7.64
C PHE A 200 -10.50 -4.26 8.07
N PRO A 201 -10.02 -5.47 7.73
CA PRO A 201 -10.67 -6.69 8.18
C PRO A 201 -10.65 -6.74 9.72
N PRO A 202 -11.77 -7.07 10.38
CA PRO A 202 -11.76 -7.31 11.81
C PRO A 202 -10.84 -8.51 12.11
N MET A 203 -10.01 -8.39 13.15
CA MET A 203 -9.18 -9.48 13.66
C MET A 203 -10.00 -10.67 14.14
#